data_AF-A0A8S3T4Z0-F1
#
_entry.id   AF-A0A8S3T4Z0-F1
#
_cell.length_a   1.000
_cell.length_b   1.000
_cell.length_c   1.000
_cell.angle_alpha   90.00
_cell.angle_beta   90.00
_cell.angle_gamma   90.00
#
_symmetry.space_group_name_H-M   'P 1'
#
loop_
_entity.id
_entity.type
_entity.pdbx_description
1 polymer ?
#
loop_
_entity_poly.entity_id
_entity_poly.type
_entity_poly.pdbx_seq_one_letter_code
_entity_poly.pdbx_strand_id
1 'polypeptide(L)'
;MTLGKGLNFIPTDKISRTNIMKDFKKFERKLRLKHFFHEYKTIPKTNHPFKEKSKFSVPIIGDNPIEQYIFHTKMELSNYKPNKTKNMTKEETQCLRTLRHIETITIHKADKNNITVVQNKKDYANEGERQLNDGIHYIEIPEINIKNTMNKINEIVYNMNKDNYLDEITFKYIKYENQYITTPFAYFLPKIHKLDNEILKDIYKQQTELKYKYQQGQSFHNATVL
;
A
#
# COMPACT_ATOMS: atom_id res chain seq x y z
N MET A 1 11.61 -21.38 -1.85
CA MET A 1 12.11 -20.32 -2.77
C MET A 1 11.50 -19.03 -2.26
N THR A 2 12.30 -17.99 -2.03
CA THR A 2 11.90 -16.80 -1.25
C THR A 2 10.64 -16.10 -1.77
N LEU A 3 10.51 -15.92 -3.09
CA LEU A 3 9.32 -15.33 -3.73
C LEU A 3 8.09 -16.25 -3.73
N GLY A 4 8.31 -17.57 -3.61
CA GLY A 4 7.23 -18.56 -3.52
C GLY A 4 6.44 -18.52 -2.20
N LYS A 5 6.90 -17.75 -1.20
CA LYS A 5 6.09 -17.43 -0.01
C LYS A 5 4.99 -16.39 -0.30
N GLY A 6 5.01 -15.78 -1.48
CA GLY A 6 4.08 -14.75 -1.93
C GLY A 6 4.43 -13.34 -1.44
N LEU A 7 3.94 -12.32 -2.15
CA LEU A 7 4.23 -10.91 -1.84
C LEU A 7 3.55 -10.38 -0.56
N ASN A 8 2.61 -11.13 0.01
CA ASN A 8 2.00 -10.82 1.30
C ASN A 8 2.77 -11.43 2.49
N PHE A 9 3.83 -12.19 2.22
CA PHE A 9 4.67 -12.73 3.27
C PHE A 9 5.38 -11.58 4.00
N ILE A 10 5.31 -11.60 5.33
CA ILE A 10 5.95 -10.60 6.19
C ILE A 10 7.17 -11.25 6.84
N PRO A 11 8.40 -10.90 6.43
CA PRO A 11 9.61 -11.33 7.12
C PRO A 11 9.58 -10.92 8.59
N THR A 12 10.11 -11.77 9.48
CA THR A 12 10.36 -11.35 10.86
C THR A 12 11.41 -10.25 10.86
N ASP A 13 10.95 -9.01 10.91
CA ASP A 13 11.80 -7.83 10.93
C ASP A 13 12.21 -7.44 12.35
N LYS A 14 13.20 -6.54 12.43
CA LYS A 14 13.54 -5.90 13.70
C LYS A 14 12.36 -5.03 14.13
N ILE A 15 11.65 -5.49 15.15
CA ILE A 15 10.60 -4.70 15.79
C ILE A 15 11.23 -3.40 16.34
N SER A 16 10.78 -2.27 15.81
CA SER A 16 11.22 -0.95 16.23
C SER A 16 10.39 -0.49 17.43
N ARG A 17 11.06 -0.17 18.54
CA ARG A 17 10.41 0.42 19.73
C ARG A 17 9.69 1.72 19.39
N THR A 18 10.24 2.52 18.46
CA THR A 18 9.60 3.77 18.05
C THR A 18 8.29 3.51 17.31
N ASN A 19 8.20 2.43 16.52
CA ASN A 19 6.96 2.04 15.84
C ASN A 19 5.93 1.49 16.83
N ILE A 20 6.35 0.62 17.78
CA ILE A 20 5.47 0.15 18.86
C ILE A 20 4.85 1.34 19.60
N MET A 21 5.67 2.32 20.00
CA MET A 21 5.18 3.46 20.76
C MET A 21 4.28 4.38 19.92
N LYS A 22 4.55 4.54 18.62
CA LYS A 22 3.66 5.26 17.69
C LYS A 22 2.31 4.56 17.55
N ASP A 23 2.29 3.24 17.46
CA ASP A 23 1.05 2.47 17.36
C ASP A 23 0.30 2.45 18.70
N PHE A 24 1.02 2.38 19.81
CA PHE A 24 0.44 2.51 21.14
C PHE A 24 -0.22 3.89 21.34
N LYS A 25 0.36 4.98 20.81
CA LYS A 25 -0.31 6.30 20.79
C LYS A 25 -1.62 6.33 19.98
N LYS A 26 -1.74 5.51 18.94
CA LYS A 26 -3.02 5.37 18.22
C LYS A 26 -4.03 4.58 19.06
N PHE A 27 -3.56 3.55 19.76
CA PHE A 27 -4.36 2.73 20.67
C PHE A 27 -4.86 3.54 21.88
N GLU A 28 -4.00 4.27 22.59
CA GLU A 28 -4.39 5.10 23.74
C GLU A 28 -5.47 6.12 23.33
N ARG A 29 -5.31 6.76 22.16
CA ARG A 29 -6.30 7.70 21.63
C ARG A 29 -7.64 7.01 21.37
N LYS A 30 -7.62 5.83 20.74
CA LYS A 30 -8.84 5.05 20.46
C LYS A 30 -9.53 4.63 21.75
N LEU A 31 -8.77 4.22 22.76
CA LEU A 31 -9.31 3.80 24.05
C LEU A 31 -9.95 4.99 24.79
N ARG A 32 -9.25 6.12 24.88
CA ARG A 32 -9.77 7.37 25.47
C ARG A 32 -11.05 7.84 24.78
N LEU A 33 -11.08 7.87 23.44
CA LEU A 33 -12.27 8.26 22.68
C LEU A 33 -13.44 7.31 22.96
N LYS A 34 -13.19 6.00 23.00
CA LYS A 34 -14.25 5.01 23.28
C LYS A 34 -14.83 5.18 24.69
N HIS A 35 -14.00 5.52 25.66
CA HIS A 35 -14.46 5.79 27.03
C HIS A 35 -15.23 7.11 27.13
N PHE A 36 -14.66 8.19 26.59
CA PHE A 36 -15.26 9.52 26.63
C PHE A 36 -16.65 9.55 26.00
N PHE A 37 -16.83 8.83 24.89
CA PHE A 37 -18.13 8.73 24.21
C PHE A 37 -18.98 7.53 24.66
N HIS A 38 -18.61 6.83 25.73
CA HIS A 38 -19.30 5.60 26.15
C HIS A 38 -20.77 5.83 26.54
N GLU A 39 -21.05 6.97 27.18
CA GLU A 39 -22.40 7.35 27.61
C GLU A 39 -23.23 7.94 26.47
N TYR A 40 -22.59 8.37 25.38
CA TYR A 40 -23.22 8.95 24.19
C TYR A 40 -23.64 7.86 23.19
N LYS A 41 -24.42 6.86 23.67
CA LYS A 41 -24.90 5.74 22.84
C LYS A 41 -25.91 6.15 21.77
N THR A 42 -26.43 7.37 21.84
CA THR A 42 -27.52 7.91 21.00
C THR A 42 -27.04 8.97 20.00
N ILE A 43 -25.78 8.93 19.54
CA ILE A 43 -25.36 9.80 18.44
C ILE A 43 -26.17 9.38 17.18
N PRO A 44 -26.91 10.30 16.54
CA PRO A 44 -27.66 9.99 15.33
C PRO A 44 -26.76 9.35 14.28
N LYS A 45 -27.23 8.27 13.64
CA LYS A 45 -26.51 7.50 12.61
C LYS A 45 -26.21 8.29 11.33
N THR A 46 -26.56 9.56 11.25
CA THR A 46 -26.28 10.42 10.09
C THR A 46 -24.84 10.93 10.15
N ASN A 47 -23.88 10.00 10.14
CA ASN A 47 -22.51 10.37 9.82
C ASN A 47 -22.48 10.75 8.34
N HIS A 48 -22.17 12.01 8.06
CA HIS A 48 -21.95 12.46 6.70
C HIS A 48 -20.86 11.60 6.02
N PRO A 49 -21.06 11.14 4.77
CA PRO A 49 -20.11 10.25 4.11
C PRO A 49 -18.75 10.92 3.86
N PHE A 50 -18.74 12.23 3.64
CA PHE A 50 -17.54 13.04 3.46
C PHE A 50 -17.16 13.70 4.79
N LYS A 51 -16.05 13.28 5.40
CA LYS A 51 -15.56 13.87 6.65
C LYS A 51 -14.05 13.82 6.73
N GLU A 52 -13.47 14.91 7.22
CA GLU A 52 -12.06 14.91 7.56
C GLU A 52 -11.77 14.01 8.77
N LYS A 53 -10.53 13.55 8.87
CA LYS A 53 -10.08 12.82 10.06
C LYS A 53 -10.10 13.77 11.25
N SER A 54 -10.95 13.48 12.23
CA SER A 54 -11.00 14.24 13.47
C SER A 54 -9.64 14.27 14.18
N LYS A 55 -9.17 15.49 14.44
CA LYS A 55 -7.99 15.79 15.26
C LYS A 55 -8.31 15.81 16.76
N PHE A 56 -9.57 15.58 17.13
CA PHE A 56 -9.99 15.57 18.52
C PHE A 56 -9.23 14.51 19.31
N SER A 57 -8.73 14.94 20.47
CA SER A 57 -8.14 14.13 21.51
C SER A 57 -8.84 14.47 22.81
N VAL A 58 -9.21 13.45 23.57
CA VAL A 58 -9.80 13.63 24.89
C VAL A 58 -8.77 14.29 25.80
N PRO A 59 -9.09 15.44 26.46
CA PRO A 59 -8.23 16.00 27.50
C PRO A 59 -8.06 14.97 28.62
N ILE A 60 -6.86 14.87 29.18
CA ILE A 60 -6.62 13.96 30.30
C ILE A 60 -7.32 14.58 31.52
N ILE A 61 -8.45 14.01 31.93
CA ILE A 61 -9.23 14.49 33.07
C ILE A 61 -9.19 13.40 34.16
N GLY A 62 -8.38 13.65 35.18
CA GLY A 62 -8.32 12.89 36.43
C GLY A 62 -7.72 11.48 36.34
N ASP A 63 -7.57 10.87 37.50
CA ASP A 63 -7.17 9.46 37.66
C ASP A 63 -8.40 8.58 37.44
N ASN A 64 -8.53 8.05 36.23
CA ASN A 64 -9.53 7.02 35.91
C ASN A 64 -8.84 5.68 35.60
N PRO A 65 -9.55 4.54 35.71
CA PRO A 65 -8.96 3.22 35.48
C PRO A 65 -8.32 3.04 34.09
N ILE A 66 -8.77 3.80 33.09
CA ILE A 66 -8.24 3.72 31.73
C ILE A 66 -6.90 4.42 31.62
N GLU A 67 -6.71 5.58 32.26
CA GLU A 67 -5.41 6.23 32.31
C GLU A 67 -4.38 5.37 33.06
N GLN A 68 -4.80 4.70 34.15
CA GLN A 68 -3.95 3.73 34.85
C GLN A 68 -3.58 2.54 33.94
N TYR A 69 -4.56 1.96 33.22
CA TYR A 69 -4.30 0.89 32.26
C TYR A 69 -3.33 1.33 31.16
N ILE A 70 -3.55 2.50 30.55
CA ILE A 70 -2.67 3.07 29.52
C ILE A 70 -1.26 3.24 30.08
N PHE A 71 -1.12 3.78 31.29
CA PHE A 71 0.17 3.98 31.95
C PHE A 71 0.90 2.65 32.17
N HIS A 72 0.25 1.66 32.79
CA HIS A 72 0.87 0.35 33.05
C HIS A 72 1.22 -0.39 31.77
N THR A 73 0.32 -0.43 30.77
CA THR A 73 0.62 -1.06 29.48
C THR A 73 1.77 -0.35 28.77
N LYS A 74 1.88 0.99 28.87
CA LYS A 74 3.01 1.73 28.31
C LYS A 74 4.33 1.34 28.98
N MET A 75 4.33 1.14 30.30
CA MET A 75 5.50 0.67 31.05
C MET A 75 5.90 -0.75 30.65
N GLU A 76 4.93 -1.66 30.55
CA GLU A 76 5.15 -3.04 30.08
C GLU A 76 5.73 -3.08 28.65
N LEU A 77 5.12 -2.34 27.72
CA LEU A 77 5.59 -2.25 26.34
C LEU A 77 6.98 -1.61 26.22
N SER A 78 7.33 -0.68 27.12
CA SER A 78 8.67 -0.09 27.17
C SER A 78 9.74 -1.13 27.54
N ASN A 79 9.36 -2.09 28.39
CA ASN A 79 10.21 -3.20 28.83
C ASN A 79 10.09 -4.46 27.95
N TYR A 80 9.12 -4.50 27.03
CA TYR A 80 8.86 -5.66 26.19
C TYR A 80 10.05 -6.00 25.29
N LYS A 81 10.42 -7.28 25.29
CA LYS A 81 11.45 -7.86 24.44
C LYS A 81 10.79 -8.74 23.38
N PRO A 82 10.70 -8.29 22.12
CA PRO A 82 10.07 -9.08 21.08
C PRO A 82 10.79 -10.41 20.85
N ASN A 83 10.01 -11.45 20.58
CA ASN A 83 10.55 -12.74 20.16
C ASN A 83 11.31 -12.57 18.83
N LYS A 84 12.49 -13.16 18.74
CA LYS A 84 13.42 -13.03 17.61
C LYS A 84 13.37 -14.24 16.66
N THR A 85 12.37 -15.10 16.78
CA THR A 85 12.22 -16.28 15.90
C THR A 85 12.13 -15.84 14.44
N LYS A 86 13.18 -16.16 13.68
CA LYS A 86 13.23 -15.85 12.26
C LYS A 86 12.33 -16.82 11.50
N ASN A 87 11.46 -16.29 10.66
CA ASN A 87 10.64 -17.07 9.72
C ASN A 87 11.30 -17.22 8.33
N MET A 88 12.59 -16.88 8.23
CA MET A 88 13.40 -16.96 7.02
C MET A 88 14.81 -17.48 7.33
N THR A 89 15.37 -18.23 6.38
CA THR A 89 16.77 -18.66 6.44
C THR A 89 17.72 -17.52 6.04
N LYS A 90 19.03 -17.71 6.28
CA LYS A 90 20.05 -16.73 5.87
C LYS A 90 20.10 -16.61 4.35
N GLU A 91 19.95 -17.72 3.65
CA GLU A 91 19.95 -17.83 2.19
C GLU A 91 18.74 -17.11 1.60
N GLU A 92 17.55 -17.30 2.17
CA GLU A 92 16.34 -16.60 1.74
C GLU A 92 16.48 -15.08 1.92
N THR A 93 17.06 -14.65 3.05
CA THR A 93 17.32 -13.24 3.35
C THR A 93 18.33 -12.65 2.37
N GLN A 94 19.40 -13.37 2.06
CA GLN A 94 20.40 -12.94 1.09
C GLN A 94 19.80 -12.85 -0.31
N CYS A 95 18.96 -13.80 -0.69
CA CYS A 95 18.23 -13.79 -1.96
C CYS A 95 17.32 -12.55 -2.09
N LEU A 96 16.56 -12.17 -1.05
CA LEU A 96 15.77 -10.91 -1.09
C LEU A 96 16.65 -9.69 -1.29
N ARG A 97 17.80 -9.65 -0.61
CA ARG A 97 18.75 -8.54 -0.77
C ARG A 97 19.27 -8.49 -2.19
N THR A 98 19.70 -9.61 -2.76
CA THR A 98 20.16 -9.66 -4.15
C THR A 98 19.05 -9.19 -5.09
N LEU A 99 17.84 -9.76 -5.00
CA LEU A 99 16.71 -9.39 -5.86
C LEU A 99 16.39 -7.89 -5.79
N ARG A 100 16.46 -7.27 -4.60
CA ARG A 100 16.21 -5.84 -4.42
C ARG A 100 17.20 -4.95 -5.17
N HIS A 101 18.43 -5.39 -5.41
CA HIS A 101 19.47 -4.60 -6.09
C HIS A 101 19.54 -4.90 -7.60
N ILE A 102 18.75 -5.83 -8.13
CA ILE A 102 18.70 -6.09 -9.57
C ILE A 102 17.79 -5.04 -10.21
N GLU A 103 18.39 -4.06 -10.88
CA GLU A 103 17.65 -2.94 -11.50
C GLU A 103 16.96 -3.31 -12.83
N THR A 104 17.33 -4.46 -13.40
CA THR A 104 16.85 -4.93 -14.71
C THR A 104 15.53 -5.71 -14.63
N ILE A 105 15.02 -5.97 -13.41
CA ILE A 105 13.78 -6.71 -13.19
C ILE A 105 12.74 -5.88 -12.45
N THR A 106 11.48 -6.27 -12.61
CA THR A 106 10.36 -5.83 -11.79
C THR A 106 9.70 -7.03 -11.12
N ILE A 107 9.21 -6.85 -9.90
CA ILE A 107 8.52 -7.91 -9.14
C ILE A 107 7.12 -7.41 -8.80
N HIS A 108 6.11 -8.06 -9.35
CA HIS A 108 4.71 -7.67 -9.20
C HIS A 108 3.83 -8.85 -8.79
N LYS A 109 2.66 -8.54 -8.24
CA LYS A 109 1.58 -9.51 -8.15
C LYS A 109 0.93 -9.63 -9.53
N ALA A 110 0.58 -10.85 -9.92
CA ALA A 110 -0.27 -11.05 -11.10
C ALA A 110 -1.68 -10.46 -10.86
N ASP A 111 -2.32 -9.98 -11.93
CA ASP A 111 -3.72 -9.49 -11.92
C ASP A 111 -4.68 -10.55 -11.33
N LYS A 112 -4.40 -11.83 -11.60
CA LYS A 112 -5.17 -12.98 -11.10
C LYS A 112 -4.30 -13.95 -10.29
N ASN A 113 -4.92 -14.64 -9.34
CA ASN A 113 -4.39 -15.81 -8.61
C ASN A 113 -3.27 -15.61 -7.57
N ASN A 114 -2.98 -14.39 -7.11
CA ASN A 114 -1.99 -14.15 -6.03
C ASN A 114 -0.59 -14.76 -6.29
N ILE A 115 -0.23 -14.87 -7.56
CA ILE A 115 1.07 -15.37 -8.03
C ILE A 115 2.07 -14.21 -8.08
N THR A 116 3.34 -14.50 -7.83
CA THR A 116 4.43 -13.52 -7.95
C THR A 116 5.01 -13.58 -9.36
N VAL A 117 5.19 -12.43 -9.99
CA VAL A 117 5.75 -12.31 -11.35
C VAL A 117 7.06 -11.56 -11.27
N VAL A 118 8.11 -12.15 -11.83
CA VAL A 118 9.39 -11.50 -12.07
C VAL A 118 9.49 -11.21 -13.55
N GLN A 119 9.57 -9.94 -13.95
CA GLN A 119 9.58 -9.55 -15.36
C GLN A 119 10.82 -8.72 -15.67
N ASN A 120 11.33 -8.79 -16.90
CA ASN A 120 12.33 -7.84 -17.36
C ASN A 120 11.73 -6.43 -17.37
N LYS A 121 12.42 -5.47 -16.77
CA LYS A 121 11.94 -4.10 -16.61
C LYS A 121 11.72 -3.39 -17.95
N LYS A 122 12.55 -3.66 -18.95
CA LYS A 122 12.41 -3.08 -20.29
C LYS A 122 11.15 -3.60 -20.98
N ASP A 123 10.91 -4.91 -20.92
CA ASP A 123 9.71 -5.50 -21.52
C ASP A 123 8.43 -5.02 -20.82
N TYR A 124 8.48 -4.88 -19.49
CA TYR A 124 7.38 -4.31 -18.72
C TYR A 124 7.07 -2.86 -19.15
N ALA A 125 8.09 -2.02 -19.32
CA ALA A 125 7.92 -0.65 -19.77
C ALA A 125 7.39 -0.57 -21.21
N ASN A 126 7.98 -1.33 -22.13
CA ASN A 126 7.56 -1.39 -23.53
C ASN A 126 6.10 -1.85 -23.68
N GLU A 127 5.67 -2.84 -22.90
CA GLU A 127 4.28 -3.30 -22.93
C GLU A 127 3.31 -2.23 -22.39
N GLY A 128 3.71 -1.49 -21.36
CA GLY A 128 2.95 -0.33 -20.88
C GLY A 128 2.83 0.76 -21.94
N GLU A 129 3.93 1.13 -22.60
CA GLU A 129 3.92 2.09 -23.70
C GLU A 129 3.06 1.61 -24.87
N ARG A 130 3.16 0.33 -25.24
CA ARG A 130 2.33 -0.26 -26.29
C ARG A 130 0.83 -0.16 -25.98
N GLN A 131 0.42 -0.35 -24.72
CA GLN A 131 -0.98 -0.22 -24.31
C GLN A 131 -1.45 1.24 -24.26
N LEU A 132 -0.59 2.18 -23.85
CA LEU A 132 -0.93 3.60 -23.75
C LEU A 132 -0.90 4.32 -25.10
N ASN A 133 -0.11 3.83 -26.06
CA ASN A 133 -0.05 4.34 -27.43
C ASN A 133 -1.23 3.86 -28.31
N ASP A 134 -2.25 3.27 -27.70
CA ASP A 134 -3.50 2.96 -28.40
C ASP A 134 -4.33 4.23 -28.61
N GLY A 135 -4.21 4.81 -29.81
CA GLY A 135 -4.94 6.00 -30.23
C GLY A 135 -6.46 5.83 -30.34
N ILE A 136 -7.00 4.62 -30.17
CA ILE A 136 -8.44 4.39 -30.12
C ILE A 136 -8.99 4.78 -28.74
N HIS A 137 -8.24 4.49 -27.67
CA HIS A 137 -8.70 4.64 -26.28
C HIS A 137 -7.98 5.76 -25.51
N TYR A 138 -6.78 6.15 -25.94
CA TYR A 138 -5.94 7.12 -25.26
C TYR A 138 -5.47 8.22 -26.21
N ILE A 139 -5.31 9.42 -25.64
CA ILE A 139 -4.75 10.59 -26.33
C ILE A 139 -3.67 11.17 -25.41
N GLU A 140 -2.50 11.46 -25.98
CA GLU A 140 -1.41 12.10 -25.26
C GLU A 140 -1.76 13.55 -24.89
N ILE A 141 -1.48 13.93 -23.64
CA ILE A 141 -1.63 15.31 -23.18
C ILE A 141 -0.24 15.96 -23.24
N PRO A 142 -0.03 16.99 -24.08
CA PRO A 142 1.30 17.56 -24.31
C PRO A 142 1.95 18.16 -23.07
N GLU A 143 1.14 18.71 -22.17
CA GLU A 143 1.61 19.32 -20.93
C GLU A 143 0.62 19.06 -19.78
N ILE A 144 1.14 18.54 -18.67
CA ILE A 144 0.36 18.35 -17.44
C ILE A 144 0.36 19.66 -16.65
N ASN A 145 -0.70 20.45 -16.78
CA ASN A 145 -0.89 21.64 -15.95
C ASN A 145 -1.76 21.33 -14.72
N ILE A 146 -1.13 20.78 -13.68
CA ILE A 146 -1.79 20.36 -12.43
C ILE A 146 -2.54 21.52 -11.77
N LYS A 147 -1.94 22.72 -11.77
CA LYS A 147 -2.53 23.92 -11.16
C LYS A 147 -3.82 24.34 -11.88
N ASN A 148 -3.81 24.31 -13.21
CA ASN A 148 -5.00 24.62 -14.00
C ASN A 148 -6.10 23.57 -13.79
N THR A 149 -5.75 22.28 -13.79
CA THR A 149 -6.70 21.20 -13.47
C THR A 149 -7.32 21.38 -12.09
N MET A 150 -6.53 21.72 -11.08
CA MET A 150 -7.01 22.02 -9.73
C MET A 150 -7.96 23.22 -9.70
N ASN A 151 -7.61 24.32 -10.37
CA ASN A 151 -8.47 25.51 -10.44
C ASN A 151 -9.81 25.17 -11.08
N LYS A 152 -9.81 24.40 -12.18
CA LYS A 152 -11.03 23.93 -12.85
C LYS A 152 -11.87 23.03 -11.94
N ILE A 153 -11.25 22.09 -11.22
CA ILE A 153 -11.96 21.24 -10.25
C ILE A 153 -12.58 22.08 -9.15
N ASN A 154 -11.82 23.02 -8.56
CA ASN A 154 -12.32 23.90 -7.51
C ASN A 154 -13.45 24.81 -7.99
N GLU A 155 -13.40 25.29 -9.24
CA GLU A 155 -14.47 26.05 -9.87
C GLU A 155 -15.74 25.21 -10.05
N ILE A 156 -15.61 23.97 -10.57
CA ILE A 156 -16.74 23.03 -10.70
C ILE A 156 -17.37 22.77 -9.32
N VAL A 157 -16.55 22.44 -8.33
CA VAL A 157 -17.00 22.13 -6.96
C VAL A 157 -17.68 23.35 -6.32
N TYR A 158 -17.16 24.55 -6.57
CA TYR A 158 -17.77 25.81 -6.13
C TYR A 158 -19.14 26.05 -6.79
N ASN A 159 -19.24 25.90 -8.11
CA ASN A 159 -20.50 26.07 -8.83
C ASN A 159 -21.54 25.03 -8.38
N MET A 160 -21.14 23.76 -8.22
CA MET A 160 -22.02 22.72 -7.69
C MET A 160 -22.54 23.02 -6.28
N ASN A 161 -21.73 23.61 -5.40
CA ASN A 161 -22.19 24.04 -4.09
C ASN A 161 -23.13 25.24 -4.17
N LYS A 162 -22.81 26.24 -5.00
CA LYS A 162 -23.65 27.43 -5.24
C LYS A 162 -25.04 27.04 -5.78
N ASP A 163 -25.09 26.05 -6.66
CA ASP A 163 -26.32 25.52 -7.26
C ASP A 163 -27.04 24.49 -6.36
N ASN A 164 -26.58 24.31 -5.11
CA ASN A 164 -27.14 23.41 -4.10
C ASN A 164 -27.08 21.91 -4.45
N TYR A 165 -26.19 21.49 -5.35
CA TYR A 165 -25.91 20.07 -5.61
C TYR A 165 -25.01 19.43 -4.53
N LEU A 166 -24.23 20.24 -3.81
CA LEU A 166 -23.35 19.80 -2.72
C LEU A 166 -23.69 20.55 -1.44
N ASP A 167 -23.82 19.84 -0.34
CA ASP A 167 -23.86 20.45 0.99
C ASP A 167 -22.48 21.02 1.38
N GLU A 168 -22.46 21.88 2.41
CA GLU A 168 -21.25 22.57 2.86
C GLU A 168 -20.15 21.61 3.35
N ILE A 169 -20.52 20.47 3.93
CA ILE A 169 -19.57 19.47 4.45
C ILE A 169 -18.90 18.77 3.25
N THR A 170 -19.68 18.33 2.26
CA THR A 170 -19.16 17.75 1.02
C THR A 170 -18.26 18.75 0.29
N PHE A 171 -18.70 19.99 0.14
CA PHE A 171 -17.94 21.05 -0.52
C PHE A 171 -16.57 21.24 0.13
N LYS A 172 -16.52 21.46 1.46
CA LYS A 172 -15.25 21.64 2.18
C LYS A 172 -14.33 20.42 2.09
N TYR A 173 -14.90 19.22 2.08
CA TYR A 173 -14.11 17.98 1.99
C TYR A 173 -13.46 17.78 0.61
N ILE A 174 -14.19 18.06 -0.47
CA ILE A 174 -13.71 17.85 -1.85
C ILE A 174 -12.80 18.99 -2.30
N LYS A 175 -13.04 20.21 -1.82
CA LYS A 175 -12.26 21.39 -2.21
C LYS A 175 -10.77 21.14 -1.98
N TYR A 176 -9.98 21.29 -3.04
CA TYR A 176 -8.53 21.14 -2.99
C TYR A 176 -7.92 22.38 -2.33
N GLU A 177 -7.96 22.47 -0.99
CA GLU A 177 -7.28 23.54 -0.22
C GLU A 177 -6.05 23.05 0.54
N ASN A 178 -5.95 21.75 0.85
CA ASN A 178 -5.02 21.22 1.86
C ASN A 178 -4.20 19.99 1.41
N GLN A 179 -4.03 19.74 0.11
CA GLN A 179 -3.37 18.52 -0.37
C GLN A 179 -2.14 18.80 -1.22
N TYR A 180 -1.05 18.08 -0.93
CA TYR A 180 0.10 17.94 -1.81
C TYR A 180 -0.38 17.23 -3.09
N ILE A 181 -0.54 17.98 -4.19
CA ILE A 181 -0.94 17.36 -5.46
C ILE A 181 0.28 16.72 -6.10
N THR A 182 0.19 15.42 -6.33
CA THR A 182 1.21 14.65 -7.03
C THR A 182 0.67 14.21 -8.38
N THR A 183 1.52 14.23 -9.41
CA THR A 183 1.22 13.59 -10.69
C THR A 183 0.89 12.12 -10.43
N PRO A 184 -0.28 11.61 -10.87
CA PRO A 184 -0.57 10.20 -10.74
C PRO A 184 0.39 9.38 -11.61
N PHE A 185 0.77 8.21 -11.13
CA PHE A 185 1.59 7.26 -11.89
C PHE A 185 0.73 6.11 -12.39
N ALA A 186 0.84 5.78 -13.68
CA ALA A 186 0.30 4.56 -14.22
C ALA A 186 1.23 3.38 -13.91
N TYR A 187 0.66 2.24 -13.55
CA TYR A 187 1.37 0.97 -13.42
C TYR A 187 0.46 -0.16 -13.89
N PHE A 188 1.06 -1.23 -14.40
CA PHE A 188 0.36 -2.35 -15.00
C PHE A 188 0.58 -3.61 -14.17
N LEU A 189 -0.45 -4.42 -14.03
CA LEU A 189 -0.33 -5.74 -13.41
C LEU A 189 -0.26 -6.80 -14.52
N PRO A 190 0.77 -7.67 -14.53
CA PRO A 190 0.86 -8.74 -15.50
C PRO A 190 -0.35 -9.67 -15.40
N LYS A 191 -1.01 -9.91 -16.53
CA LYS A 191 -2.12 -10.84 -16.62
C LYS A 191 -1.63 -12.19 -17.15
N ILE A 192 -1.60 -13.18 -16.28
CA ILE A 192 -1.26 -14.55 -16.66
C ILE A 192 -2.55 -15.25 -17.08
N HIS A 193 -2.67 -15.58 -18.37
CA HIS A 193 -3.76 -16.42 -18.86
C HIS A 193 -3.55 -17.87 -18.40
N LYS A 194 -4.63 -18.66 -18.34
CA LYS A 194 -4.50 -20.11 -18.16
C LYS A 194 -3.66 -20.64 -19.31
N LEU A 195 -2.42 -20.99 -19.00
CA LEU A 195 -1.49 -21.55 -19.95
C LEU A 195 -1.94 -22.98 -20.26
N ASP A 196 -1.90 -23.37 -21.53
CA ASP A 196 -2.06 -24.78 -21.91
C ASP A 196 -1.04 -25.63 -21.16
N ASN A 197 -1.41 -26.86 -20.80
CA ASN A 197 -0.62 -27.74 -19.93
C ASN A 197 0.83 -27.96 -20.42
N GLU A 198 1.11 -27.81 -21.71
CA GLU A 198 2.47 -27.88 -22.26
C GLU A 198 3.30 -26.62 -21.99
N ILE A 199 2.71 -25.43 -22.13
CA ILE A 199 3.41 -24.17 -21.84
C ILE A 199 3.63 -24.03 -20.32
N LEU A 200 2.74 -24.56 -19.49
CA LEU A 200 2.99 -24.70 -18.05
C LEU A 200 4.22 -25.58 -17.78
N LYS A 201 4.35 -26.73 -18.44
CA LYS A 201 5.53 -27.59 -18.30
C LYS A 201 6.80 -26.85 -18.70
N ASP A 202 6.77 -26.05 -19.76
CA ASP A 202 7.92 -25.25 -20.21
C ASP A 202 8.25 -24.11 -19.24
N ILE A 203 7.26 -23.42 -18.67
CA ILE A 203 7.48 -22.39 -17.65
C ILE A 203 8.02 -23.03 -16.35
N TYR A 204 7.47 -24.15 -15.90
CA TYR A 204 7.99 -24.90 -14.75
C TYR A 204 9.40 -25.43 -15.00
N LYS A 205 9.70 -25.87 -16.23
CA LYS A 205 11.05 -26.30 -16.65
C LYS A 205 12.02 -25.12 -16.66
N GLN A 206 11.63 -23.98 -17.22
CA GLN A 206 12.40 -22.74 -17.19
C GLN A 206 12.63 -22.26 -15.75
N GLN A 207 11.62 -22.31 -14.87
CA GLN A 207 11.75 -22.01 -13.44
C GLN A 207 12.75 -22.94 -12.73
N THR A 208 12.76 -24.23 -13.08
CA THR A 208 13.66 -25.24 -12.51
C THR A 208 15.10 -25.03 -13.01
N GLU A 209 15.29 -24.72 -14.29
CA GLU A 209 16.57 -24.36 -14.88
C GLU A 209 17.10 -23.01 -14.36
N LEU A 210 16.23 -22.04 -14.09
CA LEU A 210 16.57 -20.75 -13.47
C LEU A 210 17.01 -20.91 -12.01
N LYS A 211 16.37 -21.82 -11.26
CA LYS A 211 16.82 -22.21 -9.93
C LYS A 211 18.24 -22.78 -9.96
N TYR A 212 18.57 -23.53 -11.01
CA TYR A 212 19.91 -24.08 -11.26
C TYR A 212 20.91 -23.00 -11.71
N LYS A 213 20.53 -22.10 -12.62
CA LYS A 213 21.39 -20.99 -13.10
C LYS A 213 21.66 -19.93 -12.02
N TYR A 214 20.72 -19.67 -11.12
CA TYR A 214 20.93 -18.81 -9.95
C TYR A 214 21.91 -19.43 -8.95
N GLN A 215 21.88 -20.75 -8.76
CA GLN A 215 22.90 -21.47 -7.98
C GLN A 215 24.30 -21.39 -8.62
N GLN A 216 24.39 -21.07 -9.91
CA GLN A 216 25.62 -20.98 -10.71
C GLN A 216 26.03 -19.53 -11.08
N GLY A 217 25.31 -18.50 -10.62
CA GLY A 217 25.72 -17.09 -10.75
C GLY A 217 25.52 -16.40 -12.12
N GLN A 218 24.58 -16.86 -12.96
CA GLN A 218 24.35 -16.27 -14.31
C GLN A 218 23.16 -15.29 -14.41
N SER A 219 23.22 -14.36 -15.37
CA SER A 219 22.25 -13.29 -15.67
C SER A 219 20.95 -13.77 -16.37
N PHE A 220 19.84 -13.06 -16.16
CA PHE A 220 18.47 -13.40 -16.60
C PHE A 220 18.05 -12.65 -17.88
N HIS A 221 17.34 -13.29 -18.81
CA HIS A 221 16.87 -12.66 -20.06
C HIS A 221 15.34 -12.64 -20.29
N ASN A 222 14.52 -13.45 -19.61
CA ASN A 222 13.07 -13.49 -19.85
C ASN A 222 12.21 -13.45 -18.57
N ALA A 223 10.96 -13.00 -18.70
CA ALA A 223 9.97 -12.97 -17.63
C ALA A 223 9.70 -14.37 -17.05
N THR A 224 9.71 -14.49 -15.73
CA THR A 224 9.56 -15.73 -14.98
C THR A 224 8.46 -15.58 -13.94
N VAL A 225 7.49 -16.48 -13.96
CA VAL A 225 6.44 -16.60 -12.94
C VAL A 225 6.99 -17.40 -11.74
N LEU A 226 6.64 -17.10 -10.50
CA LEU A 226 7.05 -17.85 -9.29
C LEU A 226 5.90 -18.06 -8.30
#